data_AF-A0A7Y4R726-F1
#
_entry.id   AF-A0A7Y4R726-F1
#
_cell.length_a   1.000
_cell.length_b   1.000
_cell.length_c   1.000
_cell.angle_alpha   90.00
_cell.angle_beta   90.00
_cell.angle_gamma   90.00
#
_symmetry.space_group_name_H-M   'P 1'
#
loop_
_entity.id
_entity.type
_entity.pdbx_description
1 polymer ?
#
loop_
_entity_poly.entity_id
_entity_poly.type
_entity_poly.pdbx_seq_one_letter_code
_entity_poly.pdbx_strand_id
1 'polypeptide(L)'
;MKDESVSSAMPLPKFDQPPVIEVVCGILFHPLDAMLAPHFGQFWERLRAEGYTSCQEQMPLAPIVELFGEQPSLEIQFSDKPPLPRIWFVRQNDDGIVQLQRDRFLHNWKKTRPEHAYPNYEKVISLFRQRLDTFERFLRDGSLGQIQPRQYEMTYVNHIPQGSGWDAIADLGHIFPEVSWRNRRDRFLSALEAVNLRFSFQLPDGRGRLHATIRSALRRQDNMPVLLLEMNARGMPEDASRDAMWKWFDVAHEWIVLGFTDLTSDRMHQYWKRTQ
;
A
#
# COMPACT_ATOMS: atom_id res chain seq x y z
N MET A 1 5.01 -28.54 -12.34
CA MET A 1 5.54 -29.39 -11.25
C MET A 1 6.95 -28.94 -10.92
N LYS A 2 7.02 -27.90 -10.09
CA LYS A 2 8.09 -27.67 -9.11
C LYS A 2 7.33 -27.14 -7.90
N ASP A 3 6.88 -28.12 -7.15
CA ASP A 3 6.30 -27.98 -5.84
C ASP A 3 7.49 -27.97 -4.88
N GLU A 4 7.96 -26.79 -4.53
CA GLU A 4 8.87 -26.60 -3.42
C GLU A 4 8.29 -25.46 -2.59
N SER A 5 7.64 -25.84 -1.50
CA SER A 5 7.39 -24.99 -0.34
C SER A 5 8.73 -24.50 0.21
N VAL A 6 9.32 -23.49 -0.42
CA VAL A 6 10.50 -22.81 0.13
C VAL A 6 10.00 -21.70 1.04
N SER A 7 9.52 -22.09 2.23
CA SER A 7 9.76 -21.22 3.39
C SER A 7 11.22 -21.46 3.79
N SER A 8 12.17 -20.88 3.04
CA SER A 8 13.55 -20.86 3.49
C SER A 8 13.68 -19.75 4.51
N ALA A 9 14.22 -20.10 5.68
CA ALA A 9 14.64 -19.25 6.77
C ALA A 9 15.80 -18.30 6.40
N MET A 10 15.78 -17.71 5.20
CA MET A 10 16.66 -16.61 4.85
C MET A 10 16.01 -15.31 5.33
N PRO A 11 16.77 -14.45 6.02
CA PRO A 11 16.24 -13.20 6.49
C PRO A 11 15.94 -12.27 5.30
N LEU A 12 14.81 -11.55 5.38
CA LEU A 12 14.38 -10.65 4.31
C LEU A 12 15.42 -9.55 4.06
N PRO A 13 15.57 -9.09 2.80
CA PRO A 13 16.43 -7.96 2.48
C PRO A 13 16.13 -6.73 3.34
N LYS A 14 17.19 -6.07 3.82
CA LYS A 14 17.08 -4.84 4.62
C LYS A 14 17.91 -3.73 4.03
N PHE A 15 17.39 -2.52 4.11
CA PHE A 15 18.01 -1.29 3.62
C PHE A 15 17.99 -0.26 4.74
N ASP A 16 19.12 0.40 4.98
CA ASP A 16 19.18 1.46 6.00
C ASP A 16 18.59 2.78 5.48
N GLN A 17 18.60 2.98 4.16
CA GLN A 17 18.07 4.19 3.51
C GLN A 17 17.12 3.83 2.35
N PRO A 18 16.04 3.06 2.61
CA PRO A 18 15.09 2.70 1.57
C PRO A 18 14.33 3.96 1.08
N PRO A 19 13.88 3.95 -0.19
CA PRO A 19 13.10 5.05 -0.76
C PRO A 19 11.64 5.08 -0.28
N VAL A 20 11.26 4.20 0.65
CA VAL A 20 9.89 4.08 1.18
C VAL A 20 9.51 5.37 1.90
N ILE A 21 8.38 5.95 1.48
CA ILE A 21 7.80 7.15 2.10
C ILE A 21 6.43 6.90 2.72
N GLU A 22 5.79 5.78 2.39
CA GLU A 22 4.46 5.46 2.91
C GLU A 22 4.25 3.95 2.91
N VAL A 23 3.67 3.44 3.98
CA VAL A 23 3.23 2.04 4.09
C VAL A 23 1.78 2.02 4.54
N VAL A 24 0.93 1.33 3.80
CA VAL A 24 -0.51 1.25 4.05
C VAL A 24 -0.88 -0.20 4.34
N CYS A 25 -1.60 -0.43 5.43
CA CYS A 25 -2.29 -1.68 5.72
C CYS A 25 -3.80 -1.46 5.67
N GLY A 26 -4.55 -2.40 5.12
CA GLY A 26 -5.95 -2.20 4.86
C GLY A 26 -6.79 -3.46 4.84
N ILE A 27 -8.07 -3.31 5.17
CA ILE A 27 -9.11 -4.32 5.03
C ILE A 27 -10.25 -3.69 4.25
N LEU A 28 -10.60 -4.30 3.11
CA LEU A 28 -11.87 -4.16 2.44
C LEU A 28 -12.84 -5.19 3.01
N PHE A 29 -14.04 -4.78 3.38
CA PHE A 29 -15.07 -5.64 3.97
C PHE A 29 -16.45 -5.32 3.39
N HIS A 30 -17.44 -6.15 3.69
CA HIS A 30 -18.83 -5.85 3.30
C HIS A 30 -19.31 -4.54 3.92
N PRO A 31 -19.97 -3.64 3.16
CA PRO A 31 -20.38 -2.33 3.68
C PRO A 31 -21.15 -2.43 5.00
N LEU A 32 -20.74 -1.63 5.99
CA LEU A 32 -21.43 -1.52 7.28
C LEU A 32 -22.64 -0.61 7.12
N ASP A 33 -23.78 -1.20 6.82
CA ASP A 33 -25.01 -0.47 6.50
C ASP A 33 -25.53 0.42 7.64
N ALA A 34 -25.31 0.02 8.89
CA ALA A 34 -25.67 0.79 10.08
C ALA A 34 -24.75 2.01 10.28
N MET A 35 -23.59 2.06 9.61
CA MET A 35 -22.60 3.11 9.77
C MET A 35 -22.94 4.35 8.94
N LEU A 36 -23.60 5.30 9.59
CA LEU A 36 -23.93 6.63 9.06
C LEU A 36 -22.85 7.70 9.33
N ALA A 37 -22.94 8.85 8.65
CA ALA A 37 -21.97 9.95 8.77
C ALA A 37 -21.66 10.37 10.22
N PRO A 38 -22.64 10.52 11.14
CA PRO A 38 -22.35 10.88 12.54
C PRO A 38 -21.41 9.91 13.26
N HIS A 39 -21.43 8.63 12.89
CA HIS A 39 -20.58 7.60 13.49
C HIS A 39 -19.09 7.82 13.13
N PHE A 40 -18.78 8.49 12.02
CA PHE A 40 -17.40 8.86 11.69
C PHE A 40 -16.86 9.87 12.71
N GLY A 41 -17.67 10.83 13.13
CA GLY A 41 -17.34 11.76 14.20
C GLY A 41 -17.18 11.06 15.54
N GLN A 42 -18.10 10.16 15.90
CA GLN A 42 -17.99 9.37 17.15
C GLN A 42 -16.75 8.47 17.18
N PHE A 43 -16.37 7.89 16.03
CA PHE A 43 -15.13 7.13 15.92
C PHE A 43 -13.91 8.04 16.06
N TRP A 44 -13.94 9.24 15.46
CA TRP A 44 -12.88 10.22 15.61
C TRP A 44 -12.62 10.57 17.07
N GLU A 45 -13.67 10.73 17.90
CA GLU A 45 -13.52 10.95 19.35
C GLU A 45 -12.61 9.89 20.01
N ARG A 46 -12.75 8.63 19.62
CA ARG A 46 -11.91 7.53 20.14
C ARG A 46 -10.47 7.67 19.66
N LEU A 47 -10.27 8.01 18.40
CA LEU A 47 -8.93 8.21 17.83
C LEU A 47 -8.24 9.47 18.37
N ARG A 48 -8.98 10.49 18.84
CA ARG A 48 -8.38 11.68 19.46
C ARG A 48 -7.56 11.32 20.71
N ALA A 49 -8.03 10.36 21.51
CA ALA A 49 -7.28 9.84 22.65
C ALA A 49 -5.96 9.14 22.24
N GLU A 50 -5.82 8.77 20.96
CA GLU A 50 -4.64 8.12 20.38
C GLU A 50 -3.76 9.10 19.55
N GLY A 51 -4.10 10.40 19.59
CA GLY A 51 -3.32 11.48 18.98
C GLY A 51 -3.74 11.87 17.56
N TYR A 52 -4.89 11.42 17.07
CA TYR A 52 -5.45 11.84 15.77
C TYR A 52 -6.25 13.13 15.88
N THR A 53 -5.58 14.26 15.69
CA THR A 53 -6.10 15.59 16.05
C THR A 53 -6.72 16.36 14.89
N SER A 54 -6.57 15.92 13.64
CA SER A 54 -7.21 16.55 12.47
C SER A 54 -7.87 15.53 11.55
N CYS A 55 -8.78 16.00 10.70
CA CYS A 55 -9.45 15.16 9.71
C CYS A 55 -9.60 15.86 8.35
N GLN A 56 -9.67 15.07 7.28
CA GLN A 56 -9.84 15.56 5.92
C GLN A 56 -10.81 14.66 5.15
N GLU A 57 -11.69 15.25 4.36
CA GLU A 57 -12.52 14.51 3.41
C GLU A 57 -11.72 14.17 2.16
N GLN A 58 -11.91 12.95 1.66
CA GLN A 58 -11.27 12.44 0.46
C GLN A 58 -12.30 11.70 -0.40
N MET A 59 -12.04 11.64 -1.70
CA MET A 59 -12.85 10.82 -2.60
C MET A 59 -12.87 9.35 -2.12
N PRO A 60 -14.03 8.68 -2.16
CA PRO A 60 -14.13 7.26 -1.88
C PRO A 60 -13.26 6.43 -2.81
N LEU A 61 -12.75 5.31 -2.31
CA LEU A 61 -12.07 4.31 -3.12
C LEU A 61 -13.08 3.27 -3.61
N ALA A 62 -13.15 3.07 -4.93
CA ALA A 62 -13.88 1.95 -5.48
C ALA A 62 -13.25 0.62 -5.02
N PRO A 63 -14.05 -0.42 -4.72
CA PRO A 63 -13.53 -1.74 -4.43
C PRO A 63 -12.86 -2.32 -5.69
N ILE A 64 -11.62 -2.80 -5.55
CA ILE A 64 -10.93 -3.59 -6.56
C ILE A 64 -10.59 -4.91 -5.90
N VAL A 65 -11.28 -5.98 -6.28
CA VAL A 65 -11.13 -7.31 -5.69
C VAL A 65 -10.34 -8.21 -6.65
N GLU A 66 -9.35 -8.93 -6.12
CA GLU A 66 -8.60 -9.95 -6.86
C GLU A 66 -9.50 -11.16 -7.11
N LEU A 67 -9.63 -11.54 -8.37
CA LEU A 67 -10.38 -12.71 -8.80
C LEU A 67 -9.42 -13.74 -9.41
N PHE A 68 -9.63 -15.00 -9.05
CA PHE A 68 -8.91 -16.14 -9.60
C PHE A 68 -9.86 -16.96 -10.46
N GLY A 69 -9.48 -17.21 -11.72
CA GLY A 69 -10.24 -18.04 -12.65
C GLY A 69 -11.39 -17.33 -13.38
N GLU A 70 -12.39 -16.82 -12.66
CA GLU A 70 -13.62 -16.28 -13.26
C GLU A 70 -13.50 -14.81 -13.72
N GLN A 71 -14.24 -14.46 -14.78
CA GLN A 71 -14.32 -13.10 -15.28
C GLN A 71 -14.98 -12.18 -14.23
N PRO A 72 -14.55 -10.90 -14.15
CA PRO A 72 -15.14 -9.96 -13.20
C PRO A 72 -16.65 -9.79 -13.45
N SER A 73 -17.46 -10.24 -12.50
CA SER A 73 -18.84 -9.79 -12.41
C SER A 73 -18.82 -8.37 -11.84
N LEU A 74 -19.23 -7.40 -12.65
CA LEU A 74 -19.52 -6.04 -12.18
C LEU A 74 -20.72 -6.12 -11.22
N GLU A 75 -20.44 -6.23 -9.91
CA GLU A 75 -21.46 -6.01 -8.88
C GLU A 75 -21.77 -4.51 -8.83
N ILE A 76 -22.76 -4.09 -9.61
CA ILE A 76 -23.35 -2.76 -9.47
C ILE A 76 -24.24 -2.79 -8.23
N GLN A 77 -23.68 -2.39 -7.09
CA GLN A 77 -24.46 -2.19 -5.87
C GLN A 77 -25.16 -0.83 -5.96
N PHE A 78 -26.46 -0.86 -6.28
CA PHE A 78 -27.33 0.29 -6.08
C PHE A 78 -27.59 0.43 -4.58
N SER A 79 -27.03 1.49 -3.98
CA SER A 79 -27.38 1.86 -2.61
C SER A 79 -28.34 3.03 -2.64
N ASP A 80 -29.48 2.89 -1.95
CA ASP A 80 -30.43 3.99 -1.73
C ASP A 80 -29.87 5.04 -0.74
N LYS A 81 -28.68 4.80 -0.17
CA LYS A 81 -28.02 5.70 0.77
C LYS A 81 -27.08 6.64 0.02
N PRO A 82 -27.05 7.94 0.38
CA PRO A 82 -26.06 8.85 -0.19
C PRO A 82 -24.63 8.33 0.09
N PRO A 83 -23.72 8.49 -0.87
CA PRO A 83 -22.33 8.10 -0.69
C PRO A 83 -21.72 8.94 0.44
N LEU A 84 -20.99 8.28 1.35
CA LEU A 84 -20.18 9.00 2.32
C LEU A 84 -18.78 9.22 1.74
N PRO A 85 -18.15 10.36 2.02
CA PRO A 85 -16.75 10.55 1.70
C PRO A 85 -15.90 9.54 2.49
N ARG A 86 -14.70 9.27 1.98
CA ARG A 86 -13.66 8.64 2.78
C ARG A 86 -13.08 9.69 3.70
N ILE A 87 -13.05 9.44 5.00
CA ILE A 87 -12.49 10.37 5.97
C ILE A 87 -11.08 9.92 6.33
N TRP A 88 -10.13 10.83 6.23
CA TRP A 88 -8.79 10.67 6.80
C TRP A 88 -8.77 11.30 8.18
N PHE A 89 -8.37 10.54 9.20
CA PHE A 89 -7.99 11.04 10.51
C PHE A 89 -6.47 11.06 10.58
N VAL A 90 -5.89 12.24 10.81
CA VAL A 90 -4.45 12.47 10.74
C VAL A 90 -3.89 12.68 12.14
N ARG A 91 -2.80 11.97 12.43
CA ARG A 91 -2.08 12.05 13.70
C ARG A 91 -1.34 13.38 13.82
N GLN A 92 -1.19 13.90 15.03
CA GLN A 92 -0.58 15.22 15.30
C GLN A 92 0.81 15.43 14.65
N ASN A 93 1.59 14.36 14.48
CA ASN A 93 2.93 14.41 13.87
C ASN A 93 2.92 14.14 12.36
N ASP A 94 1.73 14.05 11.75
CA ASP A 94 1.45 13.67 10.35
C ASP A 94 2.02 12.30 9.92
N ASP A 95 2.52 11.51 10.87
CA ASP A 95 3.22 10.23 10.65
C ASP A 95 2.27 9.03 10.55
N GLY A 96 0.99 9.25 10.82
CA GLY A 96 -0.05 8.24 10.87
C GLY A 96 -1.38 8.76 10.35
N ILE A 97 -2.05 7.98 9.51
CA ILE A 97 -3.38 8.30 8.99
C ILE A 97 -4.27 7.08 9.15
N VAL A 98 -5.42 7.22 9.81
CA VAL A 98 -6.51 6.24 9.72
C VAL A 98 -7.45 6.71 8.62
N GLN A 99 -7.73 5.87 7.63
CA GLN A 99 -8.74 6.17 6.61
C GLN A 99 -9.94 5.27 6.80
N LEU A 100 -11.12 5.89 6.78
CA LEU A 100 -12.38 5.20 7.03
C LEU A 100 -13.37 5.43 5.90
N GLN A 101 -13.94 4.34 5.43
CA GLN A 101 -15.06 4.26 4.49
C GLN A 101 -16.01 3.18 5.02
N ARG A 102 -17.28 3.15 4.57
CA ARG A 102 -18.28 2.18 5.04
C ARG A 102 -17.88 0.71 4.83
N ASP A 103 -17.02 0.45 3.85
CA ASP A 103 -16.57 -0.87 3.41
C ASP A 103 -15.04 -1.02 3.52
N ARG A 104 -14.34 -0.04 4.12
CA ARG A 104 -12.87 -0.05 4.14
C ARG A 104 -12.30 0.63 5.38
N PHE A 105 -11.28 -0.01 5.94
CA PHE A 105 -10.45 0.52 7.01
C PHE A 105 -8.98 0.45 6.59
N LEU A 106 -8.29 1.58 6.62
CA LEU A 106 -6.87 1.70 6.27
C LEU A 106 -6.09 2.37 7.38
N HIS A 107 -4.82 1.99 7.53
CA HIS A 107 -3.85 2.74 8.30
C HIS A 107 -2.58 2.96 7.49
N ASN A 108 -2.14 4.21 7.42
CA ASN A 108 -0.93 4.60 6.73
C ASN A 108 0.09 5.03 7.76
N TRP A 109 1.29 4.48 7.70
CA TRP A 109 2.48 5.18 8.17
C TRP A 109 3.00 6.05 7.02
N LYS A 110 3.38 7.29 7.32
CA LYS A 110 3.92 8.22 6.33
C LYS A 110 5.19 8.89 6.82
N LYS A 111 6.19 8.96 5.95
CA LYS A 111 7.40 9.75 6.14
C LYS A 111 7.08 11.23 6.01
N THR A 112 7.21 11.96 7.12
CA THR A 112 6.87 13.39 7.18
C THR A 112 8.06 14.31 6.99
N ARG A 113 9.27 13.85 7.32
CA ARG A 113 10.51 14.61 7.19
C ARG A 113 11.62 13.76 6.58
N PRO A 114 12.56 14.35 5.81
CA PRO A 114 13.65 13.60 5.17
C PRO A 114 14.47 12.74 6.15
N GLU A 115 14.70 13.24 7.36
CA GLU A 115 15.46 12.60 8.44
C GLU A 115 14.71 11.46 9.13
N HIS A 116 13.38 11.38 9.01
CA HIS A 116 12.60 10.29 9.58
C HIS A 116 12.85 8.99 8.80
N ALA A 117 13.40 7.99 9.48
CA ALA A 117 13.60 6.67 8.92
C ALA A 117 12.28 5.90 8.88
N TYR A 118 12.19 4.96 7.94
CA TYR A 118 11.13 3.96 7.93
C TYR A 118 11.21 3.13 9.23
N PRO A 119 10.16 3.08 10.07
CA PRO A 119 10.24 2.49 11.40
C PRO A 119 10.21 0.96 11.42
N ASN A 120 10.37 0.30 10.25
CA ASN A 120 10.19 -1.13 9.97
C ASN A 120 8.74 -1.64 9.93
N TYR A 121 8.59 -2.86 9.44
CA TYR A 121 7.30 -3.52 9.24
C TYR A 121 6.61 -3.82 10.58
N GLU A 122 7.36 -4.33 11.54
CA GLU A 122 6.88 -4.75 12.85
C GLU A 122 6.20 -3.59 13.58
N LYS A 123 6.75 -2.38 13.46
CA LYS A 123 6.15 -1.18 14.03
C LYS A 123 4.87 -0.77 13.30
N VAL A 124 4.87 -0.80 11.96
CA VAL A 124 3.71 -0.42 11.16
C VAL A 124 2.54 -1.38 11.37
N ILE A 125 2.78 -2.69 11.33
CA ILE A 125 1.73 -3.69 11.53
C ILE A 125 1.20 -3.67 12.97
N SER A 126 2.06 -3.40 13.97
CA SER A 126 1.64 -3.22 15.36
C SER A 126 0.70 -2.01 15.53
N LEU A 127 1.01 -0.88 14.89
CA LEU A 127 0.10 0.27 14.87
C LEU A 127 -1.22 -0.06 14.19
N PHE A 128 -1.20 -0.74 13.05
CA PHE A 128 -2.41 -1.15 12.37
C PHE A 128 -3.29 -2.06 13.23
N ARG A 129 -2.70 -3.07 13.90
CA ARG A 129 -3.39 -3.94 14.88
C ARG A 129 -4.13 -3.12 15.94
N GLN A 130 -3.45 -2.17 16.56
CA GLN A 130 -4.04 -1.32 17.60
C GLN A 130 -5.21 -0.48 17.08
N ARG A 131 -5.08 0.12 15.88
CA ARG A 131 -6.15 0.94 15.30
C ARG A 131 -7.34 0.09 14.86
N LEU A 132 -7.08 -1.11 14.34
CA LEU A 132 -8.13 -2.07 14.01
C LEU A 132 -8.88 -2.53 15.26
N ASP A 133 -8.17 -2.84 16.36
CA ASP A 133 -8.80 -3.19 17.64
C ASP A 133 -9.70 -2.07 18.18
N THR A 134 -9.27 -0.80 18.02
CA THR A 134 -10.07 0.38 18.39
C THR A 134 -11.33 0.50 17.52
N PHE A 135 -11.22 0.24 16.21
CA PHE A 135 -12.35 0.25 15.29
C PHE A 135 -13.34 -0.89 15.56
N GLU A 136 -12.88 -2.12 15.76
CA GLU A 136 -13.76 -3.25 16.08
C GLU A 136 -14.49 -3.09 17.42
N ARG A 137 -13.82 -2.53 18.44
CA ARG A 137 -14.48 -2.14 19.70
C ARG A 137 -15.55 -1.08 19.46
N PHE A 138 -15.25 -0.06 18.65
CA PHE A 138 -16.24 0.95 18.29
C PHE A 138 -17.48 0.37 17.61
N LEU A 139 -17.30 -0.52 16.64
CA LEU A 139 -18.42 -1.17 15.95
C LEU A 139 -19.28 -1.98 16.91
N ARG A 140 -18.66 -2.75 17.81
CA ARG A 140 -19.37 -3.54 18.82
C ARG A 140 -20.15 -2.67 19.80
N ASP A 141 -19.51 -1.66 20.38
CA ASP A 141 -20.15 -0.78 21.36
C ASP A 141 -21.33 0.00 20.76
N GLY A 142 -21.22 0.37 19.48
CA GLY A 142 -22.27 1.07 18.73
C GLY A 142 -23.30 0.15 18.07
N SER A 143 -23.17 -1.18 18.17
CA SER A 143 -23.99 -2.15 17.43
C SER A 143 -24.05 -1.86 15.91
N LEU A 144 -22.93 -1.44 15.32
CA LEU A 144 -22.82 -0.98 13.92
C LEU A 144 -22.51 -2.10 12.92
N GLY A 145 -22.53 -3.35 13.38
CA GLY A 145 -22.13 -4.53 12.61
C GLY A 145 -20.74 -5.03 12.99
N GLN A 146 -20.21 -5.95 12.17
CA GLN A 146 -18.89 -6.55 12.34
C GLN A 146 -18.16 -6.57 11.01
N ILE A 147 -16.84 -6.52 11.04
CA ILE A 147 -16.02 -6.60 9.83
C ILE A 147 -16.17 -8.00 9.23
N GLN A 148 -16.66 -8.06 8.00
CA GLN A 148 -16.67 -9.26 7.16
C GLN A 148 -15.70 -9.06 6.01
N PRO A 149 -14.42 -9.47 6.16
CA PRO A 149 -13.39 -9.18 5.17
C PRO A 149 -13.73 -9.76 3.80
N ARG A 150 -13.51 -8.95 2.76
CA ARG A 150 -13.53 -9.37 1.36
C ARG A 150 -12.13 -9.46 0.79
N GLN A 151 -11.23 -8.60 1.26
CA GLN A 151 -9.86 -8.53 0.79
C GLN A 151 -8.98 -7.77 1.78
N TYR A 152 -7.75 -8.21 1.93
CA TYR A 152 -6.69 -7.49 2.62
C TYR A 152 -5.80 -6.76 1.61
N GLU A 153 -5.25 -5.63 2.02
CA GLU A 153 -4.33 -4.86 1.18
C GLU A 153 -3.12 -4.35 1.97
N MET A 154 -1.95 -4.44 1.35
CA MET A 154 -0.72 -3.83 1.86
C MET A 154 0.00 -3.09 0.73
N THR A 155 0.39 -1.85 0.98
CA THR A 155 1.04 -1.01 -0.04
C THR A 155 2.31 -0.38 0.50
N TYR A 156 3.39 -0.44 -0.29
CA TYR A 156 4.60 0.37 -0.09
C TYR A 156 4.69 1.38 -1.22
N VAL A 157 4.77 2.67 -0.87
CA VAL A 157 5.03 3.74 -1.83
C VAL A 157 6.48 4.17 -1.65
N ASN A 158 7.22 4.13 -2.76
CA ASN A 158 8.61 4.51 -2.83
C ASN A 158 8.76 5.75 -3.70
N HIS A 159 9.50 6.74 -3.21
CA HIS A 159 9.87 7.92 -3.98
C HIS A 159 11.35 7.83 -4.34
N ILE A 160 11.67 7.89 -5.63
CA ILE A 160 13.04 7.90 -6.14
C ILE A 160 13.28 9.25 -6.83
N PRO A 161 13.82 10.26 -6.11
CA PRO A 161 14.18 11.57 -6.66
C PRO A 161 15.08 11.50 -7.88
N GLN A 162 14.91 12.43 -8.82
CA GLN A 162 15.94 12.69 -9.83
C GLN A 162 17.27 13.02 -9.14
N GLY A 163 18.37 12.52 -9.70
CA GLY A 163 19.70 12.54 -9.08
C GLY A 163 19.98 11.36 -8.14
N SER A 164 18.98 10.54 -7.79
CA SER A 164 19.15 9.29 -7.04
C SER A 164 19.34 8.10 -8.00
N GLY A 165 20.41 8.11 -8.80
CA GLY A 165 20.74 7.04 -9.74
C GLY A 165 20.14 7.15 -11.14
N TRP A 166 19.39 8.23 -11.41
CA TRP A 166 18.83 8.57 -12.71
C TRP A 166 18.77 10.09 -12.90
N ASP A 167 18.96 10.56 -14.13
CA ASP A 167 18.93 12.00 -14.47
C ASP A 167 17.85 12.31 -15.52
N ALA A 168 17.44 11.33 -16.32
CA ALA A 168 16.33 11.43 -17.26
C ALA A 168 15.46 10.18 -17.22
N ILE A 169 14.20 10.25 -17.66
CA ILE A 169 13.31 9.07 -17.71
C ILE A 169 13.88 7.97 -18.61
N ALA A 170 14.73 8.32 -19.58
CA ALA A 170 15.46 7.36 -20.40
C ALA A 170 16.42 6.45 -19.60
N ASP A 171 16.81 6.85 -18.38
CA ASP A 171 17.68 6.10 -17.46
C ASP A 171 16.92 5.07 -16.62
N LEU A 172 15.61 4.86 -16.87
CA LEU A 172 14.76 3.97 -16.07
C LEU A 172 15.37 2.57 -15.86
N GLY A 173 16.06 2.05 -16.89
CA GLY A 173 16.75 0.76 -16.85
C GLY A 173 17.92 0.69 -15.86
N HIS A 174 18.47 1.84 -15.42
CA HIS A 174 19.49 1.87 -14.36
C HIS A 174 18.90 1.54 -12.98
N ILE A 175 17.61 1.82 -12.78
CA ILE A 175 16.90 1.52 -11.54
C ILE A 175 16.19 0.19 -11.65
N PHE A 176 15.52 -0.06 -12.79
CA PHE A 176 14.72 -1.25 -13.04
C PHE A 176 15.28 -2.03 -14.24
N PRO A 177 16.22 -2.97 -14.04
CA PRO A 177 16.96 -3.62 -15.13
C PRO A 177 16.06 -4.31 -16.18
N GLU A 178 14.94 -4.88 -15.74
CA GLU A 178 13.94 -5.53 -16.60
C GLU A 178 13.25 -4.54 -17.57
N VAL A 179 13.30 -3.24 -17.28
CA VAL A 179 12.71 -2.18 -18.10
C VAL A 179 13.77 -1.53 -18.98
N SER A 180 14.03 -2.15 -20.13
CA SER A 180 15.02 -1.65 -21.09
C SER A 180 14.43 -0.62 -22.07
N TRP A 181 14.82 0.64 -21.95
CA TRP A 181 14.56 1.67 -22.97
C TRP A 181 15.76 1.84 -23.89
N ARG A 182 15.57 1.60 -25.20
CA ARG A 182 16.64 1.76 -26.20
C ARG A 182 16.88 3.23 -26.50
N ASN A 183 17.77 3.90 -25.79
CA ASN A 183 18.13 5.28 -26.05
C ASN A 183 19.17 5.36 -27.18
N ARG A 184 18.75 5.56 -28.44
CA ARG A 184 19.63 5.71 -29.61
C ARG A 184 19.55 7.12 -30.19
N ARG A 185 20.65 7.61 -30.77
CA ARG A 185 20.75 8.97 -31.33
C ARG A 185 19.95 9.16 -32.62
N ASP A 186 19.63 8.09 -33.33
CA ASP A 186 18.93 8.05 -34.62
C ASP A 186 17.42 7.76 -34.48
N ARG A 187 16.82 8.01 -33.31
CA ARG A 187 15.40 7.75 -33.09
C ARG A 187 14.52 8.82 -33.71
N PHE A 188 13.39 8.37 -34.27
CA PHE A 188 12.32 9.24 -34.76
C PHE A 188 11.62 10.02 -33.63
N LEU A 189 11.39 9.36 -32.48
CA LEU A 189 10.77 9.98 -31.31
C LEU A 189 11.77 10.85 -30.55
N SER A 190 11.29 11.96 -30.01
CA SER A 190 12.03 12.83 -29.09
C SER A 190 12.35 12.11 -27.76
N ALA A 191 13.01 12.83 -26.85
CA ALA A 191 13.31 12.34 -25.52
C ALA A 191 12.04 11.84 -24.80
N LEU A 192 12.19 10.76 -24.03
CA LEU A 192 11.11 10.19 -23.25
C LEU A 192 10.77 11.14 -22.07
N GLU A 193 9.54 11.65 -22.04
CA GLU A 193 9.11 12.63 -21.02
C GLU A 193 8.35 11.99 -19.86
N ALA A 194 7.64 10.90 -20.10
CA ALA A 194 6.80 10.25 -19.09
C ALA A 194 6.73 8.74 -19.28
N VAL A 195 6.47 8.03 -18.18
CA VAL A 195 6.30 6.57 -18.18
C VAL A 195 5.24 6.16 -17.14
N ASN A 196 4.48 5.11 -17.45
CA ASN A 196 3.58 4.42 -16.51
C ASN A 196 3.57 2.93 -16.87
N LEU A 197 4.19 2.10 -16.02
CA LEU A 197 4.30 0.65 -16.20
C LEU A 197 3.63 -0.05 -15.03
N ARG A 198 2.96 -1.16 -15.33
CA ARG A 198 2.31 -2.00 -14.32
C ARG A 198 2.67 -3.47 -14.55
N PHE A 199 3.12 -4.11 -13.47
CA PHE A 199 3.37 -5.55 -13.40
C PHE A 199 2.40 -6.17 -12.40
N SER A 200 2.05 -7.44 -12.62
CA SER A 200 1.18 -8.20 -11.72
C SER A 200 1.71 -9.62 -11.56
N PHE A 201 1.94 -10.02 -10.32
CA PHE A 201 2.49 -11.33 -9.94
C PHE A 201 1.52 -12.02 -9.00
N GLN A 202 1.33 -13.33 -9.15
CA GLN A 202 0.51 -14.10 -8.21
C GLN A 202 1.29 -14.33 -6.91
N LEU A 203 0.63 -14.16 -5.77
CA LEU A 203 1.14 -14.63 -4.48
C LEU A 203 1.00 -16.17 -4.39
N PRO A 204 1.75 -16.86 -3.51
CA PRO A 204 1.68 -18.30 -3.35
C PRO A 204 0.29 -18.75 -2.94
N ASP A 205 -0.03 -20.00 -3.25
CA ASP A 205 -1.27 -20.67 -2.83
C ASP A 205 -2.56 -19.90 -3.17
N GLY A 206 -2.55 -19.08 -4.23
CA GLY A 206 -3.71 -18.27 -4.61
C GLY A 206 -4.08 -17.17 -3.60
N ARG A 207 -3.16 -16.78 -2.70
CA ARG A 207 -3.43 -15.80 -1.62
C ARG A 207 -3.61 -14.35 -2.07
N GLY A 208 -3.47 -14.08 -3.37
CA GLY A 208 -3.59 -12.73 -3.91
C GLY A 208 -2.67 -12.44 -5.08
N ARG A 209 -2.47 -11.15 -5.36
CA ARG A 209 -1.49 -10.64 -6.31
C ARG A 209 -0.69 -9.50 -5.72
N LEU A 210 0.57 -9.43 -6.11
CA LEU A 210 1.41 -8.25 -5.98
C LEU A 210 1.33 -7.45 -7.29
N HIS A 211 0.91 -6.19 -7.20
CA HIS A 211 0.94 -5.23 -8.30
C HIS A 211 2.09 -4.25 -8.07
N ALA A 212 3.00 -4.15 -9.03
CA ALA A 212 4.07 -3.14 -9.02
C ALA A 212 3.77 -2.08 -10.08
N THR A 213 3.67 -0.81 -9.71
CA THR A 213 3.46 0.30 -10.64
C THR A 213 4.64 1.26 -10.58
N ILE A 214 5.23 1.57 -11.74
CA ILE A 214 6.29 2.56 -11.89
C ILE A 214 5.75 3.73 -12.70
N ARG A 215 5.78 4.94 -12.15
CA ARG A 215 5.33 6.14 -12.87
C ARG A 215 6.21 7.34 -12.61
N SER A 216 6.40 8.17 -13.64
CA SER A 216 7.00 9.50 -13.50
C SER A 216 5.99 10.49 -12.91
N ALA A 217 6.41 11.28 -11.93
CA ALA A 217 5.59 12.32 -11.32
C ALA A 217 6.42 13.53 -10.86
N LEU A 218 5.74 14.60 -10.45
CA LEU A 218 6.35 15.76 -9.78
C LEU A 218 6.00 15.74 -8.30
N ARG A 219 6.99 15.89 -7.42
CA ARG A 219 6.78 15.99 -5.98
C ARG A 219 6.08 17.31 -5.66
N ARG A 220 4.94 17.24 -4.96
CA ARG A 220 4.08 18.42 -4.69
C ARG A 220 4.77 19.57 -3.93
N GLN A 221 5.78 19.26 -3.11
CA GLN A 221 6.41 20.24 -2.21
C GLN A 221 7.33 21.21 -2.96
N ASP A 222 7.99 20.75 -4.03
CA ASP A 222 9.08 21.48 -4.70
C ASP A 222 9.12 21.25 -6.22
N ASN A 223 8.13 20.58 -6.79
CA ASN A 223 8.04 20.20 -8.20
C ASN A 223 9.24 19.39 -8.71
N MET A 224 9.97 18.73 -7.80
CA MET A 224 11.10 17.88 -8.17
C MET A 224 10.60 16.63 -8.91
N PRO A 225 11.17 16.27 -10.07
CA PRO A 225 10.86 15.01 -10.73
C PRO A 225 11.19 13.80 -9.86
N VAL A 226 10.26 12.86 -9.80
CA VAL A 226 10.37 11.61 -9.04
C VAL A 226 9.89 10.43 -9.88
N LEU A 227 10.52 9.28 -9.70
CA LEU A 227 9.92 8.00 -10.06
C LEU A 227 9.20 7.45 -8.83
N LEU A 228 7.91 7.18 -8.98
CA LEU A 228 7.08 6.54 -7.97
C LEU A 228 7.03 5.05 -8.26
N LEU A 229 7.49 4.24 -7.31
CA LEU A 229 7.28 2.80 -7.31
C LEU A 229 6.27 2.43 -6.21
N GLU A 230 5.10 1.96 -6.63
CA GLU A 230 4.04 1.47 -5.75
C GLU A 230 3.98 -0.05 -5.82
N MET A 231 4.18 -0.70 -4.67
CA MET A 231 4.09 -2.15 -4.51
C MET A 231 2.83 -2.45 -3.69
N ASN A 232 1.78 -2.94 -4.34
CA ASN A 232 0.46 -3.18 -3.75
C ASN A 232 0.13 -4.67 -3.77
N ALA A 233 0.22 -5.32 -2.62
CA ALA A 233 -0.26 -6.68 -2.42
C ALA A 233 -1.74 -6.64 -2.03
N ARG A 234 -2.56 -7.45 -2.70
CA ARG A 234 -3.99 -7.61 -2.41
C ARG A 234 -4.39 -9.05 -2.49
N GLY A 235 -5.30 -9.48 -1.62
CA GLY A 235 -5.86 -10.81 -1.69
C GLY A 235 -6.62 -11.19 -0.44
N MET A 236 -7.15 -12.39 -0.44
CA MET A 236 -7.92 -12.95 0.64
C MET A 236 -7.51 -14.42 0.80
N PRO A 237 -7.00 -14.85 1.97
CA PRO A 237 -6.77 -16.26 2.24
C PRO A 237 -8.11 -17.01 2.34
N GLU A 238 -8.11 -18.32 2.09
CA GLU A 238 -9.31 -19.17 2.24
C GLU A 238 -9.82 -19.18 3.69
N ASP A 239 -8.92 -19.19 4.65
CA ASP A 239 -9.24 -19.02 6.07
C ASP A 239 -9.42 -17.53 6.40
N ALA A 240 -10.64 -17.14 6.76
CA ALA A 240 -10.99 -15.77 7.17
C ALA A 240 -10.71 -15.48 8.66
N SER A 241 -10.01 -16.36 9.38
CA SER A 241 -9.64 -16.16 10.78
C SER A 241 -8.70 -14.95 10.98
N ARG A 242 -8.73 -14.37 12.19
CA ARG A 242 -7.84 -13.26 12.56
C ARG A 242 -6.37 -13.65 12.44
N ASP A 243 -6.03 -14.89 12.78
CA ASP A 243 -4.66 -15.40 12.66
C ASP A 243 -4.23 -15.55 11.20
N ALA A 244 -5.13 -16.03 10.33
CA ALA A 244 -4.86 -16.10 8.90
C ALA A 244 -4.69 -14.71 8.27
N MET A 245 -5.47 -13.71 8.71
CA MET A 245 -5.27 -12.32 8.31
C MET A 245 -3.86 -11.82 8.64
N TRP A 246 -3.38 -12.04 9.87
CA TRP A 246 -2.04 -11.59 10.25
C TRP A 246 -0.93 -12.30 9.46
N LYS A 247 -1.05 -13.62 9.29
CA LYS A 247 -0.14 -14.39 8.43
C LYS A 247 -0.16 -13.89 6.99
N TRP A 248 -1.32 -13.46 6.48
CA TRP A 248 -1.42 -12.87 5.15
C TRP A 248 -0.64 -11.56 5.04
N PHE A 249 -0.70 -10.68 6.07
CA PHE A 249 0.12 -9.46 6.09
C PHE A 249 1.62 -9.75 6.17
N ASP A 250 2.04 -10.83 6.83
CA ASP A 250 3.45 -11.24 6.86
C ASP A 250 3.92 -11.68 5.46
N VAL A 251 3.10 -12.48 4.75
CA VAL A 251 3.38 -12.89 3.36
C VAL A 251 3.37 -11.69 2.41
N ALA A 252 2.41 -10.77 2.56
CA ALA A 252 2.34 -9.56 1.75
C ALA A 252 3.59 -8.69 1.93
N HIS A 253 4.07 -8.54 3.16
CA HIS A 253 5.31 -7.83 3.46
C HIS A 253 6.53 -8.50 2.81
N GLU A 254 6.69 -9.82 3.01
CA GLU A 254 7.76 -10.60 2.39
C GLU A 254 7.79 -10.41 0.87
N TRP A 255 6.64 -10.57 0.21
CA TRP A 255 6.52 -10.43 -1.24
C TRP A 255 6.82 -9.02 -1.73
N ILE A 256 6.42 -7.99 -0.99
CA ILE A 256 6.75 -6.61 -1.34
C ILE A 256 8.25 -6.37 -1.22
N VAL A 257 8.91 -6.85 -0.16
CA VAL A 257 10.36 -6.66 0.04
C VAL A 257 11.17 -7.44 -1.00
N LEU A 258 10.83 -8.71 -1.23
CA LEU A 258 11.49 -9.54 -2.23
C LEU A 258 11.24 -8.99 -3.63
N GLY A 259 10.00 -8.64 -3.97
CA GLY A 259 9.66 -8.04 -5.25
C GLY A 259 10.32 -6.67 -5.48
N PHE A 260 10.45 -5.85 -4.44
CA PHE A 260 11.20 -4.59 -4.53
C PHE A 260 12.67 -4.84 -4.85
N THR A 261 13.27 -5.82 -4.17
CA THR A 261 14.68 -6.19 -4.36
C THR A 261 14.90 -6.78 -5.75
N ASP A 262 14.00 -7.64 -6.22
CA ASP A 262 14.05 -8.28 -7.53
C ASP A 262 13.88 -7.28 -8.69
N LEU A 263 12.95 -6.32 -8.55
CA LEU A 263 12.70 -5.33 -9.59
C LEU A 263 13.76 -4.22 -9.67
N THR A 264 14.56 -4.02 -8.62
CA THR A 264 15.52 -2.90 -8.55
C THR A 264 16.96 -3.37 -8.70
N SER A 265 17.82 -2.51 -9.25
CA SER A 265 19.21 -2.88 -9.55
C SER A 265 20.12 -2.94 -8.31
N ASP A 266 21.16 -3.77 -8.37
CA ASP A 266 22.22 -3.86 -7.34
C ASP A 266 22.86 -2.50 -7.03
N ARG A 267 23.00 -1.64 -8.06
CA ARG A 267 23.50 -0.27 -7.89
C ARG A 267 22.60 0.53 -6.96
N MET A 268 21.28 0.41 -7.13
CA MET A 268 20.33 1.07 -6.25
C MET A 268 20.30 0.44 -4.86
N HIS A 269 20.51 -0.88 -4.74
CA HIS A 269 20.63 -1.54 -3.43
C HIS A 269 21.81 -0.99 -2.63
N GLN A 270 22.95 -0.75 -3.28
CA GLN A 270 24.10 -0.09 -2.66
C GLN A 270 23.78 1.35 -2.26
N TYR A 271 23.10 2.11 -3.14
CA TYR A 271 22.68 3.48 -2.86
C TYR A 271 21.75 3.57 -1.64
N TRP A 272 20.81 2.63 -1.50
CA TRP A 272 19.90 2.52 -0.36
C TRP A 272 20.49 1.79 0.86
N LYS A 273 21.78 1.44 0.81
CA LYS A 273 22.54 0.79 1.88
C LYS A 273 21.91 -0.54 2.32
N ARG A 274 21.84 -1.49 1.40
CA ARG A 274 21.42 -2.86 1.71
C ARG A 274 22.36 -3.50 2.75
N THR A 275 21.80 -4.03 3.83
CA THR A 275 22.53 -4.64 4.96
C THR A 275 22.28 -6.15 5.08
N GLN A 276 21.28 -6.66 4.36
CA GLN A 276 20.86 -8.07 4.32
C GLN A 276 20.21 -8.36 2.96
#